data_AF-A0A352NVV8-F1
#
_entry.id   AF-A0A352NVV8-F1
#
_cell.length_a   1.000
_cell.length_b   1.000
_cell.length_c   1.000
_cell.angle_alpha   90.00
_cell.angle_beta   90.00
_cell.angle_gamma   90.00
#
_symmetry.space_group_name_H-M   'P 1'
#
loop_
_entity.id
_entity.type
_entity.pdbx_description
1 polymer ?
#
loop_
_entity_poly.entity_id
_entity_poly.type
_entity_poly.pdbx_seq_one_letter_code
_entity_poly.pdbx_strand_id
1 'polypeptide(L)' 'GSCSNLGDAQARRLGIRIRSKEKGNYLAHTLNNTVVAPPRMLIAFLENNLNADGSVTIPKPLQMYMGGKEVIKK' A
#
# COMPACT_ATOMS: atom_id res chain seq x y z
N GLY A 1 1.97 -1.15 -7.15
CA GLY A 1 2.77 -1.43 -5.95
C GLY A 1 4.09 -2.05 -6.35
N SER A 2 5.01 -2.24 -5.40
CA SER A 2 6.21 -3.08 -5.57
C SER A 2 6.09 -4.26 -4.62
N CYS A 3 6.31 -5.48 -5.11
CA CYS A 3 6.26 -6.71 -4.30
C CYS A 3 7.62 -7.40 -4.38
N SER A 4 8.21 -7.76 -3.25
CA SER A 4 9.57 -8.31 -3.19
C SER A 4 9.69 -9.41 -2.13
N ASN A 5 10.41 -10.46 -2.49
CA ASN A 5 10.85 -11.52 -1.58
C ASN A 5 12.38 -11.42 -1.44
N LEU A 6 12.86 -11.23 -0.22
CA LEU A 6 14.29 -11.06 0.06
C LEU A 6 14.90 -12.26 0.77
N GLY A 7 14.15 -13.35 0.95
CA GLY A 7 14.60 -14.52 1.71
C GLY A 7 15.16 -14.08 3.06
N ASP A 8 16.35 -14.56 3.41
CA ASP A 8 17.02 -14.21 4.67
C ASP A 8 17.97 -12.99 4.57
N ALA A 9 18.09 -12.33 3.41
CA ALA A 9 19.10 -11.29 3.19
C ALA A 9 18.93 -10.08 4.12
N GLN A 10 17.69 -9.71 4.44
CA GLN A 10 17.38 -8.68 5.44
C GLN A 10 17.52 -9.24 6.87
N ALA A 11 17.05 -10.46 7.11
CA ALA A 11 17.13 -11.11 8.41
C ALA A 11 18.57 -11.30 8.91
N ARG A 12 19.51 -11.60 8.00
CA ARG A 12 20.95 -11.67 8.29
C ARG A 12 21.52 -10.32 8.72
N ARG A 13 21.13 -9.24 8.04
CA ARG A 13 21.63 -7.88 8.31
C ARG A 13 21.05 -7.29 9.60
N LEU A 14 19.78 -7.58 9.89
CA LEU A 14 19.04 -7.02 11.03
C LEU A 14 18.99 -7.97 12.25
N GLY A 15 19.56 -9.17 12.14
CA GLY A 15 19.55 -10.17 13.21
C GLY A 15 18.17 -10.76 13.52
N ILE A 16 17.24 -10.78 12.56
CA ILE A 16 15.88 -11.28 12.75
C ILE A 16 15.90 -12.81 12.79
N ARG A 17 15.58 -13.39 13.96
CA ARG A 17 15.62 -14.83 14.21
C ARG A 17 14.28 -15.32 14.77
N ILE A 18 13.92 -16.54 14.41
CA ILE A 18 12.74 -17.25 14.90
C ILE A 18 13.22 -18.44 15.73
N ARG A 19 12.58 -18.65 16.88
CA ARG A 19 12.83 -19.81 17.74
C ARG A 19 11.81 -20.90 17.43
N SER A 20 12.28 -22.05 16.97
CA SER A 20 11.47 -23.26 16.79
C SER A 20 11.86 -24.33 17.81
N LYS A 21 10.86 -25.09 18.27
CA LYS A 21 11.07 -26.25 19.16
C LYS A 21 11.83 -27.39 18.46
N GLU A 22 11.65 -27.54 17.15
CA GLU A 22 12.25 -28.63 16.36
C GLU A 22 13.58 -28.24 15.71
N LYS A 23 13.70 -26.99 15.25
CA LYS A 23 14.85 -26.52 14.44
C LYS A 23 15.80 -25.58 15.18
N GLY A 24 15.54 -25.29 16.46
CA GLY A 24 16.28 -24.29 17.22
C GLY A 24 16.08 -22.87 16.68
N ASN A 25 17.10 -22.02 16.82
CA ASN A 25 17.06 -20.64 16.31
C ASN A 25 17.49 -20.59 14.83
N TYR A 26 16.62 -20.05 13.96
CA TYR A 26 16.90 -19.89 12.53
C TYR A 26 16.52 -18.50 12.02
N LEU A 27 16.99 -18.13 10.82
CA LEU A 27 16.74 -16.82 10.22
C LEU A 27 15.34 -16.75 9.59
N ALA A 28 14.66 -15.62 9.76
CA ALA A 28 13.37 -15.38 9.12
C ALA A 28 13.53 -15.12 7.61
N HIS A 29 12.51 -15.47 6.84
CA HIS A 29 12.38 -14.98 5.46
C HIS A 29 11.49 -13.72 5.45
N THR A 30 11.89 -12.70 4.68
CA THR A 30 11.18 -11.44 4.63
C THR A 30 10.57 -11.18 3.25
N LEU A 31 9.37 -10.61 3.27
CA LEU A 31 8.60 -10.19 2.10
C LEU A 31 7.97 -8.83 2.38
N ASN A 32 7.81 -8.01 1.34
CA ASN A 32 7.13 -6.73 1.44
C ASN A 32 6.33 -6.43 0.18
N ASN A 33 5.26 -5.65 0.32
CA ASN A 33 4.44 -5.18 -0.78
C ASN A 33 3.90 -3.76 -0.52
N THR A 34 4.00 -2.86 -1.50
CA THR A 34 3.39 -1.52 -1.41
C THR A 34 1.89 -1.60 -1.71
N VAL A 35 1.06 -1.33 -0.70
CA VAL A 35 -0.40 -1.30 -0.84
C VAL A 35 -0.87 -0.03 -1.56
N VAL A 36 -0.46 1.15 -1.08
CA VAL A 36 -0.76 2.45 -1.71
C VAL A 36 0.46 3.38 -1.60
N ALA A 37 0.78 4.08 -2.69
CA ALA A 37 1.82 5.11 -2.73
C ALA A 37 1.17 6.48 -3.03
N PRO A 38 0.94 7.34 -2.02
CA PRO A 38 0.10 8.54 -2.13
C PRO A 38 0.39 9.49 -3.30
N PRO A 39 1.64 9.87 -3.63
CA PRO A 39 1.83 10.89 -4.67
C PRO A 39 1.42 10.40 -6.07
N ARG A 40 1.75 9.15 -6.45
CA ARG A 40 1.39 8.61 -7.76
C ARG A 40 -0.07 8.16 -7.82
N MET A 41 -0.59 7.65 -6.71
CA MET A 41 -1.98 7.23 -6.62
C MET A 41 -2.94 8.41 -6.73
N LEU A 42 -2.62 9.56 -6.12
CA LEU A 42 -3.45 10.76 -6.20
C LEU A 42 -3.54 11.31 -7.63
N ILE A 43 -2.45 11.29 -8.41
CA ILE A 43 -2.48 11.72 -9.81
C ILE A 43 -3.43 10.85 -10.63
N ALA A 44 -3.22 9.52 -10.59
CA ALA A 44 -4.10 8.59 -11.30
C ALA A 44 -5.55 8.68 -10.82
N PHE A 45 -5.77 8.91 -9.52
CA PHE A 45 -7.10 9.12 -8.96
C PHE A 45 -7.79 10.35 -9.55
N LEU A 46 -7.12 11.50 -9.59
CA LEU A 46 -7.68 12.74 -10.11
C LEU A 46 -7.95 12.63 -11.61
N GLU A 47 -6.99 12.13 -12.38
CA GLU A 47 -7.12 12.03 -13.85
C GLU A 47 -8.25 11.08 -14.28
N ASN A 48 -8.39 9.92 -13.63
CA ASN A 48 -9.41 8.93 -14.03
C ASN A 48 -10.83 9.29 -13.55
N ASN A 49 -10.96 10.24 -12.62
CA ASN A 49 -12.27 10.65 -12.11
C ASN A 49 -12.62 12.10 -12.43
N LEU A 50 -11.81 12.77 -13.26
CA LEU A 50 -12.06 14.13 -13.74
C LEU A 50 -13.24 14.12 -14.72
N ASN A 51 -14.24 14.95 -14.44
CA ASN A 51 -15.41 15.15 -15.29
C ASN A 51 -15.18 16.34 -16.24
N ALA A 52 -15.99 16.44 -17.31
CA ALA A 52 -15.87 17.49 -18.32
C ALA A 52 -16.09 18.91 -17.76
N ASP A 53 -16.83 19.05 -16.66
CA ASP A 53 -17.06 20.31 -15.95
C ASP A 53 -15.93 20.68 -14.98
N GLY A 54 -14.87 19.87 -14.91
CA GLY A 54 -13.73 20.04 -14.01
C GLY A 54 -13.96 19.53 -12.58
N SER A 55 -15.12 18.94 -12.28
CA SER A 55 -15.36 18.26 -11.01
C SER A 55 -14.67 16.89 -10.96
N VAL A 56 -14.40 16.35 -9.77
CA VAL A 56 -13.80 15.03 -9.61
C VAL A 56 -14.75 14.11 -8.86
N THR A 57 -15.14 13.01 -9.48
CA THR A 57 -16.00 11.99 -8.87
C THR A 57 -15.23 11.22 -7.79
N ILE A 58 -15.82 11.04 -6.61
CA ILE A 58 -15.23 10.26 -5.52
C ILE A 58 -15.76 8.81 -5.63
N PRO A 59 -14.88 7.81 -5.82
CA PRO A 59 -15.28 6.40 -5.83
C PRO A 59 -15.99 6.00 -4.54
N LYS A 60 -17.06 5.20 -4.68
CA LYS A 60 -17.92 4.76 -3.56
C LYS A 60 -17.16 4.31 -2.30
N PRO A 61 -16.07 3.51 -2.38
CA PRO A 61 -15.34 3.08 -1.18
C PRO A 61 -14.66 4.22 -0.40
N LEU A 62 -14.36 5.35 -1.05
CA LEU A 62 -13.68 6.49 -0.43
C LEU A 62 -14.64 7.53 0.16
N GLN A 63 -15.93 7.50 -0.23
CA GLN A 63 -16.90 8.52 0.18
C GLN A 63 -17.07 8.59 1.70
N MET A 64 -17.01 7.45 2.40
CA MET A 64 -17.07 7.40 3.86
C MET A 64 -15.91 8.16 4.54
N TYR A 65 -14.73 8.17 3.93
CA TYR A 65 -13.55 8.89 4.42
C TYR A 65 -13.57 10.38 4.02
N MET A 66 -14.41 10.75 3.06
CA MET A 66 -14.56 12.10 2.52
C MET A 66 -15.80 12.82 3.08
N GLY A 67 -16.37 12.34 4.19
CA GLY A 67 -17.55 12.93 4.84
C GLY A 67 -18.84 12.73 4.03
N GLY A 68 -18.96 11.63 3.29
CA GLY A 68 -20.13 11.33 2.45
C GLY A 68 -20.18 12.10 1.14
N LYS A 69 -19.14 12.86 0.80
CA LYS A 69 -19.08 13.59 -0.47
C LYS A 69 -18.92 12.62 -1.64
N GLU A 70 -19.74 12.81 -2.66
CA GLU A 70 -19.69 12.05 -3.91
C GLU A 70 -18.83 12.72 -4.98
N VAL A 71 -18.64 14.05 -4.89
CA VAL A 71 -17.92 14.85 -5.89
C VAL A 71 -17.09 15.95 -5.21
N ILE A 72 -15.88 16.18 -5.70
CA ILE A 72 -15.05 17.34 -5.39
C ILE A 72 -15.31 18.40 -6.45
N LYS A 73 -15.73 19.60 -6.02
CA LYS A 73 -15.94 20.77 -6.87
C LYS A 73 -15.38 22.02 -6.20
N LYS A 74 -15.06 23.03 -7.01
CA LYS A 74 -14.70 24.37 -6.51
C LYS A 74 -15.89 25.06 -5.85
#